data_AF-A0A9Q1JRJ9-F1
#
_entry.id   AF-A0A9Q1JRJ9-F1
#
_cell.length_a   1.000
_cell.length_b   1.000
_cell.length_c   1.000
_cell.angle_alpha   90.00
_cell.angle_beta   90.00
_cell.angle_gamma   90.00
#
_symmetry.space_group_name_H-M   'P 1'
#
loop_
_entity.id
_entity.type
_entity.pdbx_description
1 polymer ?
#
loop_
_entity_poly.entity_id
_entity_poly.type
_entity_poly.pdbx_seq_one_letter_code
_entity_poly.pdbx_strand_id
1 'polypeptide(L)'
;MMLYYNTLLGVQNATSPIVLGCCNETLYQQCLSVTGLRNTSFPLKYLGVPITASRLTKVECTSLVEKIMAKATKNISFAERARLINSVIFGMYTYWASIFLLPTEVTDKIIGICRNHLWSGVGEYKKAPYISWHQTCLPKSQGGIGIKDLSTWNKATIAKLTWAVAKKKEIL
;
A
#
# COMPACT_ATOMS: atom_id res chain seq x y z
N MET A 1 -8.34 15.20 18.24
CA MET A 1 -7.07 14.45 18.20
C MET A 1 -6.20 15.07 17.11
N MET A 2 -5.47 16.14 17.45
CA MET A 2 -4.54 16.81 16.53
C MET A 2 -3.24 16.00 16.50
N LEU A 3 -2.93 15.36 15.38
CA LEU A 3 -1.64 14.68 15.21
C LEU A 3 -0.59 15.71 14.78
N TYR A 4 -0.06 16.47 15.73
CA TYR A 4 1.20 17.20 15.55
C TYR A 4 2.35 16.21 15.70
N TYR A 5 2.88 15.70 14.59
CA TYR A 5 4.17 15.03 14.62
C TYR A 5 5.27 16.09 14.51
N ASN A 6 5.93 16.33 15.65
CA ASN A 6 7.17 17.07 15.74
C ASN A 6 8.24 16.41 14.86
N THR A 7 8.58 17.05 13.74
CA THR A 7 9.83 16.79 13.01
C THR A 7 10.57 18.09 12.82
N LEU A 8 11.85 18.08 13.16
CA LEU A 8 12.87 19.15 13.10
C LEU A 8 13.17 19.67 11.67
N LEU A 9 12.15 19.77 10.82
CA LEU A 9 12.22 20.42 9.51
C LEU A 9 11.22 21.57 9.57
N GLY A 10 11.73 22.80 9.59
CA GLY A 10 10.92 24.01 9.61
C GLY A 10 9.78 23.92 8.60
N VAL A 11 8.56 24.16 9.08
CA VAL A 11 7.36 24.22 8.26
C VAL A 11 7.60 25.28 7.18
N GLN A 12 7.85 24.84 5.95
CA GLN A 12 7.85 25.77 4.82
C GLN A 12 6.39 26.04 4.46
N ASN A 13 5.95 27.27 4.70
CA ASN A 13 4.56 27.73 4.56
C ASN A 13 3.94 27.49 3.17
N ALA A 14 4.72 27.14 2.14
CA ALA A 14 4.25 26.96 0.77
C ALA A 14 3.84 25.52 0.40
N THR A 15 4.24 24.50 1.17
CA THR A 15 4.13 23.08 0.72
C THR A 15 3.36 22.16 1.65
N SER A 16 3.01 22.60 2.86
CA SER A 16 2.36 21.73 3.86
C SER A 16 0.85 21.96 3.90
N PRO A 17 0.02 20.97 3.53
CA PRO A 17 -1.43 21.04 3.71
C PRO A 17 -1.82 20.92 5.19
N ILE A 18 -2.77 21.74 5.64
CA ILE A 18 -3.39 21.58 6.96
C ILE A 18 -4.78 20.95 6.79
N VAL A 19 -5.09 19.94 7.61
CA VAL A 19 -6.43 19.34 7.69
C VAL A 19 -6.83 19.26 9.14
N LEU A 20 -7.81 20.09 9.52
CA LEU A 20 -8.35 20.11 10.87
C LEU A 20 -9.66 19.32 10.87
N GLY A 21 -9.67 18.20 11.59
CA GLY A 21 -10.89 17.45 11.85
C GLY A 21 -11.68 18.07 13.01
N CYS A 22 -13.01 18.14 12.86
CA CYS A 22 -13.95 18.51 13.94
C CYS A 22 -13.79 19.94 14.51
N CYS A 23 -13.39 20.93 13.70
CA CYS A 23 -13.35 22.34 14.12
C CYS A 23 -14.60 23.09 13.66
N ASN A 24 -15.06 24.05 14.49
CA ASN A 24 -16.03 25.06 14.05
C ASN A 24 -15.42 25.90 12.91
N GLU A 25 -16.23 26.27 11.92
CA GLU A 25 -15.78 27.03 10.74
C GLU A 25 -15.02 28.32 11.14
N THR A 26 -15.46 28.98 12.21
CA THR A 26 -14.82 30.20 12.74
C THR A 26 -13.39 29.95 13.24
N LEU A 27 -13.18 28.85 13.97
CA LEU A 27 -11.87 28.43 14.46
C LEU A 27 -10.98 27.95 13.30
N TYR A 28 -11.57 27.31 12.30
CA TYR A 28 -10.88 26.87 11.09
C TYR A 28 -10.27 28.06 10.34
N GLN A 29 -11.06 29.12 10.12
CA GLN A 29 -10.59 30.34 9.46
C GLN A 29 -9.54 31.10 10.28
N GLN A 30 -9.65 31.11 11.61
CA GLN A 30 -8.62 31.69 12.50
C GLN A 30 -7.30 30.90 12.44
N CYS A 31 -7.35 29.58 12.40
CA CYS A 31 -6.14 28.77 12.24
C CYS A 31 -5.50 28.99 10.86
N LEU A 32 -6.29 29.15 9.81
CA LEU A 32 -5.77 29.46 8.47
C LEU A 32 -5.10 30.84 8.42
N SER A 33 -5.69 31.86 9.07
CA SER A 33 -5.12 33.21 9.08
C SER A 33 -3.80 33.30 9.86
N VAL A 34 -3.65 32.52 10.94
CA VAL A 34 -2.41 32.45 11.72
C VAL A 34 -1.33 31.62 11.02
N THR A 35 -1.71 30.50 10.38
CA THR A 35 -0.74 29.54 9.82
C THR A 35 -0.31 29.86 8.39
N GLY A 36 -1.15 30.53 7.60
CA GLY A 36 -0.89 30.81 6.19
C GLY A 36 -0.85 29.56 5.29
N LEU A 37 -1.26 28.40 5.81
CA LEU A 37 -1.22 27.11 5.10
C LEU A 37 -2.43 26.95 4.18
N ARG A 38 -2.25 26.15 3.12
CA ARG A 38 -3.30 25.92 2.13
C ARG A 38 -4.39 24.99 2.70
N ASN A 39 -5.64 25.41 2.55
CA ASN A 39 -6.81 24.58 2.83
C ASN A 39 -6.83 23.37 1.88
N THR A 40 -6.87 22.17 2.43
CA THR A 40 -6.99 20.93 1.65
C THR A 40 -7.99 20.00 2.31
N SER A 41 -8.78 19.29 1.51
CA SER A 41 -9.67 18.24 1.98
C SER A 41 -9.05 16.86 1.78
N PHE A 42 -9.56 15.87 2.53
CA PHE A 42 -9.21 14.47 2.29
C PHE A 42 -9.71 14.01 0.91
N PRO A 43 -9.03 13.02 0.27
CA PRO A 43 -7.84 12.31 0.73
C PRO A 43 -6.53 13.06 0.41
N LEU A 44 -5.64 13.16 1.41
CA LEU A 44 -4.30 13.73 1.22
C LEU A 44 -3.33 12.63 0.78
N LYS A 45 -2.27 12.95 0.03
CA LYS A 45 -1.19 11.99 -0.24
C LYS A 45 0.02 12.28 0.63
N TYR A 46 0.48 11.29 1.37
CA TYR A 46 1.71 11.35 2.15
C TYR A 46 2.59 10.14 1.84
N LEU A 47 3.86 10.39 1.52
CA LEU A 47 4.82 9.35 1.11
C LEU A 47 4.26 8.39 0.03
N GLY A 48 3.47 8.94 -0.90
CA GLY A 48 2.89 8.19 -2.02
C GLY A 48 1.69 7.31 -1.68
N VAL A 49 1.14 7.41 -0.47
CA VAL A 49 -0.05 6.68 -0.02
C VAL A 49 -1.15 7.66 0.40
N PRO A 50 -2.43 7.40 0.10
CA PRO A 50 -3.52 8.25 0.56
C PRO A 50 -3.70 8.14 2.08
N ILE A 51 -3.75 9.28 2.75
CA ILE A 51 -4.24 9.43 4.12
C ILE A 51 -5.73 9.70 4.00
N THR A 52 -6.51 8.78 4.54
CA THR A 52 -7.97 8.83 4.53
C THR A 52 -8.48 8.63 5.94
N ALA A 53 -9.52 9.37 6.32
CA ALA A 53 -10.17 9.24 7.63
C ALA A 53 -11.03 7.97 7.75
N SER A 54 -11.26 7.26 6.65
CA SER A 54 -12.08 6.05 6.54
C SER A 54 -11.26 4.83 6.12
N ARG A 55 -11.91 3.66 6.07
CA ARG A 55 -11.31 2.45 5.49
C ARG A 55 -10.85 2.71 4.05
N LEU A 56 -9.71 2.13 3.69
CA LEU A 56 -9.12 2.28 2.37
C LEU A 56 -10.05 1.69 1.30
N THR A 57 -10.39 2.53 0.32
CA THR A 57 -11.25 2.16 -0.80
C THR A 57 -10.43 1.63 -1.98
N LYS A 58 -11.11 0.95 -2.90
CA LYS A 58 -10.51 0.45 -4.14
C LYS A 58 -9.91 1.59 -4.98
N VAL A 59 -10.59 2.73 -5.05
CA VAL A 59 -10.17 3.89 -5.84
C VAL A 59 -8.82 4.41 -5.35
N GLU A 60 -8.63 4.47 -4.04
CA GLU A 60 -7.40 4.90 -3.40
C GLU A 60 -6.21 3.95 -3.66
N CYS A 61 -6.50 2.67 -3.89
CA CYS A 61 -5.50 1.66 -4.24
C CYS A 61 -5.13 1.65 -5.73
N THR A 62 -5.82 2.42 -6.59
CA THR A 62 -5.60 2.36 -8.06
C THR A 62 -4.15 2.68 -8.41
N SER A 63 -3.56 3.69 -7.76
CA SER A 63 -2.16 4.07 -7.99
C SER A 63 -1.18 2.94 -7.65
N LEU A 64 -1.47 2.11 -6.65
CA LEU A 64 -0.65 0.93 -6.33
C LEU A 64 -0.73 -0.10 -7.46
N VAL A 65 -1.95 -0.41 -7.92
CA VAL A 65 -2.18 -1.40 -8.97
C VAL A 65 -1.49 -0.99 -10.27
N GLU A 66 -1.60 0.29 -10.66
CA GLU A 66 -0.93 0.84 -11.84
C GLU A 66 0.59 0.75 -11.75
N LYS A 67 1.17 1.11 -10.60
CA LYS A 67 2.63 0.99 -10.38
C LYS A 67 3.11 -0.44 -10.48
N ILE A 68 2.35 -1.39 -9.92
CA ILE A 68 2.67 -2.82 -10.03
C ILE A 68 2.55 -3.30 -11.48
N MET A 69 1.48 -2.91 -12.17
CA MET A 69 1.27 -3.24 -13.58
C MET A 69 2.42 -2.72 -14.45
N ALA A 70 2.86 -1.49 -14.24
CA ALA A 70 3.99 -0.89 -14.96
C ALA A 70 5.33 -1.61 -14.73
N LYS A 71 5.50 -2.33 -13.60
CA LYS A 71 6.68 -3.18 -13.38
C LYS A 71 6.52 -4.56 -14.05
N ALA A 72 5.29 -5.04 -14.20
CA ALA A 72 4.93 -6.35 -14.74
C ALA A 72 4.85 -6.40 -16.29
N THR A 73 5.44 -5.43 -17.00
CA THR A 73 5.48 -5.37 -18.48
C THR A 73 6.82 -5.77 -19.09
N LYS A 74 7.86 -5.95 -18.28
CA LYS A 74 9.20 -6.26 -18.77
C LYS A 74 9.26 -7.70 -19.32
N ASN A 75 9.59 -7.85 -20.60
CA ASN A 75 9.81 -9.17 -21.20
C ASN A 75 11.17 -9.73 -20.80
N ILE A 76 11.20 -10.36 -19.62
CA ILE A 76 12.40 -10.95 -19.00
C ILE A 76 12.23 -12.47 -18.87
N SER A 77 13.29 -13.18 -18.47
CA SER A 77 13.25 -14.63 -18.30
C SER A 77 12.31 -15.06 -17.15
N PHE A 78 11.88 -16.31 -17.14
CA PHE A 78 10.98 -16.83 -16.09
C PHE A 78 11.54 -16.66 -14.67
N ALA A 79 12.82 -16.96 -14.49
CA ALA A 79 13.50 -16.81 -13.21
C ALA A 79 13.55 -15.34 -12.74
N GLU A 80 13.78 -14.41 -13.66
CA GLU A 80 13.78 -12.98 -13.37
C GLU A 80 12.37 -12.46 -13.05
N ARG A 81 11.33 -12.98 -13.70
CA ARG A 81 9.93 -12.65 -13.36
C ARG A 81 9.62 -13.05 -11.93
N ALA A 82 9.96 -14.26 -11.53
CA ALA A 82 9.79 -14.73 -10.15
C ALA A 82 10.57 -13.87 -9.15
N ARG A 83 11.82 -13.49 -9.49
CA ARG A 83 12.65 -12.60 -8.66
C ARG A 83 12.07 -11.19 -8.55
N LEU A 84 11.54 -10.64 -9.66
CA LEU A 84 10.91 -9.32 -9.69
C LEU A 84 9.66 -9.29 -8.82
N ILE A 85 8.84 -10.35 -8.89
CA ILE A 85 7.65 -10.50 -8.04
C ILE A 85 8.05 -10.50 -6.56
N ASN A 86 9.00 -11.36 -6.17
CA ASN A 86 9.40 -11.54 -4.77
C ASN A 86 10.18 -10.37 -4.16
N SER A 87 10.83 -9.55 -4.98
CA SER A 87 11.60 -8.39 -4.49
C SER A 87 10.82 -7.09 -4.66
N VAL A 88 10.57 -6.67 -5.89
CA VAL A 88 10.02 -5.34 -6.21
C VAL A 88 8.52 -5.28 -5.94
N ILE A 89 7.73 -6.18 -6.55
CA ILE A 89 6.26 -6.13 -6.42
C ILE A 89 5.85 -6.42 -4.98
N PHE A 90 6.46 -7.44 -4.37
CA PHE A 90 6.23 -7.78 -2.97
C PHE A 90 6.63 -6.64 -2.02
N GLY A 91 7.74 -5.93 -2.30
CA GLY A 91 8.14 -4.75 -1.52
C GLY A 91 7.12 -3.61 -1.60
N MET A 92 6.64 -3.29 -2.81
CA MET A 92 5.59 -2.27 -3.02
C MET A 92 4.29 -2.64 -2.30
N TYR A 93 3.86 -3.90 -2.41
CA TYR A 93 2.68 -4.40 -1.71
C TYR A 93 2.85 -4.35 -0.19
N THR A 94 3.99 -4.81 0.31
CA THR A 94 4.29 -4.84 1.75
C THR A 94 4.30 -3.45 2.36
N TYR A 95 4.80 -2.44 1.65
CA TYR A 95 4.74 -1.05 2.10
C TYR A 95 3.31 -0.61 2.40
N TRP A 96 2.37 -0.85 1.46
CA TRP A 96 0.96 -0.52 1.67
C TRP A 96 0.30 -1.41 2.72
N ALA A 97 0.57 -2.71 2.69
CA ALA A 97 0.04 -3.70 3.63
C ALA A 97 0.48 -3.48 5.08
N SER A 98 1.60 -2.77 5.29
CA SER A 98 2.08 -2.41 6.63
C SER A 98 1.31 -1.27 7.28
N ILE A 99 0.59 -0.49 6.48
CA ILE A 99 -0.16 0.68 6.93
C ILE A 99 -1.67 0.38 6.89
N PHE A 100 -2.14 -0.34 5.87
CA PHE A 100 -3.56 -0.57 5.61
C PHE A 100 -3.90 -2.06 5.48
N LEU A 101 -5.08 -2.42 5.98
CA LEU A 101 -5.75 -3.65 5.58
C LEU A 101 -6.28 -3.44 4.16
N LEU A 102 -5.66 -4.10 3.18
CA LEU A 102 -6.00 -3.89 1.77
C LEU A 102 -7.32 -4.64 1.45
N PRO A 103 -8.23 -4.04 0.67
CA PRO A 103 -9.43 -4.74 0.21
C PRO A 103 -9.06 -6.01 -0.55
N THR A 104 -9.83 -7.09 -0.34
CA THR A 104 -9.58 -8.39 -0.98
C THR A 104 -9.55 -8.27 -2.50
N GLU A 105 -10.48 -7.52 -3.09
CA GLU A 105 -10.49 -7.25 -4.54
C GLU A 105 -9.18 -6.65 -5.08
N VAL A 106 -8.56 -5.74 -4.33
CA VAL A 106 -7.28 -5.11 -4.73
C VAL A 106 -6.17 -6.14 -4.68
N THR A 107 -6.13 -6.94 -3.61
CA THR A 107 -5.15 -8.01 -3.45
C THR A 107 -5.31 -9.06 -4.56
N ASP A 108 -6.53 -9.47 -4.88
CA ASP A 108 -6.81 -10.44 -5.94
C ASP A 108 -6.42 -9.90 -7.32
N LYS A 109 -6.65 -8.61 -7.57
CA LYS A 109 -6.19 -7.96 -8.81
C LYS A 109 -4.67 -7.98 -8.93
N ILE A 110 -3.95 -7.69 -7.85
CA ILE A 110 -2.48 -7.74 -7.82
C ILE A 110 -1.97 -9.18 -8.00
N ILE A 111 -2.60 -10.15 -7.34
CA ILE A 111 -2.31 -11.58 -7.52
C ILE A 111 -2.50 -11.97 -9.00
N GLY A 112 -3.59 -11.53 -9.63
CA GLY A 112 -3.87 -11.74 -11.04
C GLY A 112 -2.75 -11.21 -11.94
N ILE A 113 -2.28 -9.98 -11.69
CA ILE A 113 -1.14 -9.38 -12.43
C ILE A 113 0.14 -10.20 -12.23
N CYS A 114 0.47 -10.59 -10.99
CA CYS A 114 1.66 -11.39 -10.71
C CYS A 114 1.60 -12.75 -11.40
N ARG A 115 0.43 -13.40 -11.36
CA ARG A 115 0.17 -14.68 -12.01
C ARG A 115 0.33 -14.58 -13.52
N ASN A 116 -0.30 -13.60 -14.14
CA ASN A 116 -0.19 -13.39 -15.58
C ASN A 116 1.26 -13.10 -15.96
N HIS A 117 1.92 -12.17 -15.26
CA HIS A 117 3.30 -11.81 -15.55
C HIS A 117 4.24 -12.99 -15.46
N LEU A 118 4.11 -13.84 -14.43
CA LEU A 118 4.93 -15.03 -14.26
C LEU A 118 4.85 -15.96 -15.49
N TRP A 119 3.64 -16.28 -15.95
CA TRP A 119 3.42 -17.29 -17.01
C TRP A 119 3.45 -16.74 -18.44
N SER A 120 3.06 -15.49 -18.66
CA SER A 120 2.95 -14.89 -19.99
C SER A 120 4.03 -13.83 -20.27
N GLY A 121 4.67 -13.30 -19.23
CA GLY A 121 5.61 -12.18 -19.32
C GLY A 121 4.93 -10.80 -19.35
N VAL A 122 3.60 -10.76 -19.36
CA VAL A 122 2.80 -9.54 -19.39
C VAL A 122 1.81 -9.59 -18.22
N GLY A 123 1.58 -8.46 -17.56
CA GLY A 123 0.59 -8.37 -16.47
C GLY A 123 -0.87 -8.63 -16.91
N GLU A 124 -1.14 -8.54 -18.21
CA GLU A 124 -2.45 -8.81 -18.80
C GLU A 124 -2.67 -10.30 -19.07
N TYR A 125 -3.94 -10.70 -19.07
CA TYR A 125 -4.30 -12.08 -19.32
C TYR A 125 -4.03 -12.46 -20.77
N LYS A 126 -3.04 -13.34 -20.98
CA LYS A 126 -2.67 -13.83 -22.31
C LYS A 126 -2.57 -15.36 -22.38
N LYS A 127 -2.31 -16.01 -21.25
CA LYS A 127 -2.07 -17.46 -21.18
C LYS A 127 -2.60 -18.03 -19.87
N ALA A 128 -3.22 -19.20 -19.94
CA ALA A 128 -3.62 -19.94 -18.76
C ALA A 128 -2.38 -20.35 -17.93
N PRO A 129 -2.39 -20.14 -16.60
CA PRO A 129 -1.36 -20.66 -15.71
C PRO A 129 -1.26 -22.18 -15.78
N TYR A 130 -0.05 -22.72 -15.72
CA TYR A 130 0.17 -24.18 -15.72
C TYR A 130 -0.10 -24.83 -14.35
N ILE A 131 0.09 -24.07 -13.27
CA ILE A 131 -0.13 -24.53 -11.89
C ILE A 131 -1.02 -23.53 -11.16
N SER A 132 -1.69 -24.02 -10.11
CA SER A 132 -2.49 -23.16 -9.24
C SER A 132 -1.61 -22.10 -8.57
N TRP A 133 -2.20 -20.94 -8.27
CA TRP A 133 -1.45 -19.87 -7.57
C TRP A 133 -1.03 -20.31 -6.17
N HIS A 134 -1.89 -21.06 -5.47
CA HIS A 134 -1.56 -21.63 -4.17
C HIS A 134 -0.29 -22.51 -4.23
N GLN A 135 -0.19 -23.41 -5.21
CA GLN A 135 0.98 -24.26 -5.40
C GLN A 135 2.23 -23.46 -5.79
N THR A 136 2.06 -22.39 -6.56
CA THR A 136 3.15 -21.44 -6.89
C THR A 136 3.74 -20.81 -5.63
N CYS A 137 2.89 -20.50 -4.65
CA CYS A 137 3.29 -19.87 -3.40
C CYS A 137 3.97 -20.80 -2.39
N LEU A 138 3.89 -22.12 -2.58
CA LEU A 138 4.53 -23.07 -1.68
C LEU A 138 6.06 -22.88 -1.69
N PRO A 139 6.74 -23.22 -0.58
CA PRO A 139 8.20 -23.27 -0.52
C PRO A 139 8.78 -24.21 -1.59
N LYS A 140 10.02 -23.94 -2.02
CA LYS A 140 10.72 -24.82 -2.97
C LYS A 140 10.89 -26.25 -2.47
N SER A 141 11.03 -26.43 -1.15
CA SER A 141 11.07 -27.76 -0.52
C SER A 141 9.78 -28.56 -0.67
N GLN A 142 8.65 -27.90 -0.93
CA GLN A 142 7.33 -28.51 -1.16
C GLN A 142 6.93 -28.51 -2.64
N GLY A 143 7.89 -28.31 -3.55
CA GLY A 143 7.64 -28.29 -5.00
C GLY A 143 7.02 -27.00 -5.54
N GLY A 144 6.95 -25.94 -4.73
CA GLY A 144 6.51 -24.62 -5.18
C GLY A 144 7.64 -23.74 -5.72
N ILE A 145 7.28 -22.54 -6.19
CA ILE A 145 8.25 -21.57 -6.73
C ILE A 145 8.84 -20.68 -5.62
N GLY A 146 8.19 -20.66 -4.44
CA GLY A 146 8.59 -19.83 -3.31
C GLY A 146 8.17 -18.36 -3.46
N ILE A 147 7.03 -18.11 -4.13
CA ILE A 147 6.43 -16.77 -4.18
C ILE A 147 5.62 -16.54 -2.90
N LYS A 148 5.80 -15.40 -2.24
CA LYS A 148 5.06 -15.11 -1.00
C LYS A 148 3.58 -14.85 -1.30
N ASP A 149 2.69 -15.49 -0.55
CA ASP A 149 1.26 -15.24 -0.65
C ASP A 149 0.89 -13.86 -0.07
N LEU A 150 0.42 -12.97 -0.94
CA LEU A 150 0.06 -11.59 -0.60
C LEU A 150 -1.13 -11.53 0.37
N SER A 151 -2.12 -12.42 0.21
CA SER A 151 -3.34 -12.42 1.02
C SER A 151 -3.03 -12.76 2.48
N THR A 152 -2.27 -13.83 2.70
CA THR A 152 -1.80 -14.22 4.03
C THR A 152 -0.86 -13.16 4.62
N TRP A 153 0.00 -12.55 3.79
CA TRP A 153 0.96 -11.54 4.26
C TRP A 153 0.28 -10.26 4.77
N ASN A 154 -0.77 -9.77 4.11
CA ASN A 154 -1.49 -8.57 4.57
C ASN A 154 -2.12 -8.79 5.95
N LYS A 155 -2.78 -9.94 6.15
CA LYS A 155 -3.33 -10.33 7.46
C LYS A 155 -2.25 -10.40 8.54
N ALA A 156 -1.12 -11.06 8.24
CA ALA A 156 -0.01 -11.19 9.17
C ALA A 156 0.61 -9.84 9.55
N THR A 157 0.75 -8.93 8.58
CA THR A 157 1.35 -7.60 8.82
C THR A 157 0.44 -6.73 9.69
N ILE A 158 -0.87 -6.79 9.46
CA ILE A 158 -1.85 -6.08 10.31
C ILE A 158 -1.90 -6.70 11.71
N ALA A 159 -1.86 -8.02 11.84
CA ALA A 159 -1.77 -8.66 13.16
C ALA A 159 -0.53 -8.21 13.94
N LYS A 160 0.62 -8.11 13.25
CA LYS A 160 1.87 -7.57 13.83
C LYS A 160 1.70 -6.11 14.28
N LEU A 161 1.04 -5.27 13.49
CA LEU A 161 0.76 -3.88 13.83
C LEU A 161 -0.15 -3.79 15.07
N THR A 162 -1.26 -4.53 15.08
CA THR A 162 -2.18 -4.60 16.22
C THR A 162 -1.48 -5.06 17.49
N TRP A 163 -0.61 -6.05 17.40
CA TRP A 163 0.21 -6.51 18.53
C TRP A 163 1.16 -5.43 19.04
N ALA A 164 1.82 -4.69 18.14
CA ALA A 164 2.71 -3.60 18.52
C ALA A 164 1.94 -2.47 19.23
N VAL A 165 0.73 -2.14 18.77
CA VAL A 165 -0.15 -1.16 19.42
C VAL A 165 -0.61 -1.67 20.79
N ALA A 166 -1.03 -2.93 20.89
CA ALA A 166 -1.46 -3.53 22.15
C ALA A 166 -0.35 -3.56 23.21
N LYS A 167 0.92 -3.76 22.80
CA LYS A 167 2.08 -3.70 23.69
C LYS A 167 2.49 -2.29 24.10
N LYS A 168 2.26 -1.28 23.26
CA LYS A 168 2.62 0.12 23.54
C LYS A 168 1.59 0.88 24.39
N LYS A 169 0.71 0.16 25.10
CA LYS A 169 -0.41 0.71 25.88
C LYS A 169 -0.02 1.63 27.06
N GLU A 170 1.27 1.87 27.31
CA GLU A 170 1.76 2.77 28.36
C GLU A 170 2.19 4.17 27.87
N ILE A 171 2.06 4.51 26.58
CA ILE A 171 2.50 5.82 26.06
C ILE A 171 1.43 6.52 25.18
N LEU A 172 0.15 6.32 25.46
CA LEU A 172 -0.95 7.10 24.88
C LEU A 172 -1.93 7.55 25.95
#